data_AF-A0A7Y5RKX7-F1
#
_entry.id   AF-A0A7Y5RKX7-F1
#
_cell.length_a   1.000
_cell.length_b   1.000
_cell.length_c   1.000
_cell.angle_alpha   90.00
_cell.angle_beta   90.00
_cell.angle_gamma   90.00
#
_symmetry.space_group_name_H-M   'P 1'
#
loop_
_entity.id
_entity.type
_entity.pdbx_description
1 polymer ?
#
loop_
_entity_poly.entity_id
_entity_poly.type
_entity_poly.pdbx_seq_one_letter_code
_entity_poly.pdbx_strand_id
1 'polypeptide(L)'
;MTAAIRANRHRRLPPYAAAFVALATLGGCTGSDPGPTTTTPPATSTTAATTTAAPATTSKTTPTTTVDPVTAKIPAPARIENVDGSVAFAQFFISRVNDSFTHGDSSFLKGLFTNSCKACQEFADGADELKHDGLHHLGISLKAAGASSNQYTATNRSVAVQVIQNSVPVVDEVGKTVRRTKAGDGT
;
A
#
# COMPACT_ATOMS: atom_id res chain seq x y z
N MET A 1 45.92 34.64 48.73
CA MET A 1 45.66 35.78 47.82
C MET A 1 44.55 35.37 46.87
N THR A 2 43.53 36.21 46.79
CA THR A 2 42.19 36.05 46.20
C THR A 2 42.19 36.06 44.67
N ALA A 3 41.37 35.21 44.03
CA ALA A 3 40.43 35.62 42.98
C ALA A 3 39.53 34.45 42.59
N ALA A 4 38.25 34.56 42.97
CA ALA A 4 37.16 33.72 42.50
C ALA A 4 36.78 34.12 41.06
N ILE A 5 36.64 33.14 40.16
CA ILE A 5 35.97 33.36 38.88
C ILE A 5 34.66 32.55 38.91
N ARG A 6 33.58 33.27 39.23
CA ARG A 6 32.20 32.79 39.07
C ARG A 6 31.92 32.65 37.58
N ALA A 7 31.83 31.41 37.09
CA ALA A 7 31.22 31.13 35.80
C ALA A 7 29.71 31.37 35.90
N ASN A 8 29.27 32.40 35.20
CA ASN A 8 27.97 33.02 35.30
C ASN A 8 26.91 32.16 34.57
N ARG A 9 25.99 31.54 35.33
CA ARG A 9 24.78 30.88 34.80
C ARG A 9 23.84 31.95 34.25
N HIS A 10 23.90 32.22 32.96
CA HIS A 10 22.87 32.98 32.27
C HIS A 10 21.86 32.05 31.59
N ARG A 11 20.95 31.58 32.44
CA ARG A 11 19.67 30.98 32.06
C ARG A 11 18.84 32.07 31.35
N ARG A 12 18.84 32.08 30.02
CA ARG A 12 18.00 33.00 29.23
C ARG A 12 16.75 32.26 28.76
N LEU A 13 15.67 32.43 29.51
CA LEU A 13 14.31 32.17 29.07
C LEU A 13 13.56 33.52 29.01
N PRO A 14 12.52 33.61 28.14
CA PRO A 14 12.16 34.84 27.42
C PRO A 14 11.14 35.70 28.16
N PRO A 15 11.08 37.01 27.86
CA PRO A 15 9.92 37.82 28.21
C PRO A 15 9.35 38.49 26.95
N TYR A 16 8.22 38.00 26.44
CA TYR A 16 7.20 38.88 25.88
C TYR A 16 5.82 38.26 26.10
N ALA A 17 5.12 38.86 27.05
CA ALA A 17 3.72 38.64 27.35
C ALA A 17 2.91 39.85 26.84
N ALA A 18 1.60 39.59 26.71
CA ALA A 18 0.45 40.49 26.53
C ALA A 18 -0.20 40.33 25.13
N ALA A 19 -1.35 39.66 24.93
CA ALA A 19 -2.69 39.70 25.56
C ALA A 19 -3.72 40.46 24.69
N PHE A 20 -5.00 40.13 24.90
CA PHE A 20 -6.26 40.63 24.32
C PHE A 20 -6.78 39.87 23.08
N VAL A 21 -8.06 39.49 22.94
CA VAL A 21 -9.25 39.42 23.82
C VAL A 21 -10.30 38.53 23.13
N ALA A 22 -11.17 37.93 23.92
CA ALA A 22 -12.29 37.06 23.54
C ALA A 22 -13.39 37.74 22.70
N LEU A 23 -14.17 36.93 21.97
CA LEU A 23 -15.65 36.98 21.95
C LEU A 23 -16.26 35.76 21.22
N ALA A 24 -17.33 35.27 21.82
CA ALA A 24 -18.08 34.06 21.52
C ALA A 24 -19.02 34.18 20.31
N THR A 25 -19.44 33.06 19.72
CA THR A 25 -20.85 32.84 19.36
C THR A 25 -21.19 31.35 19.32
N LEU A 26 -22.36 31.05 19.90
CA LEU A 26 -23.00 29.75 19.97
C LEU A 26 -23.55 29.35 18.58
N GLY A 27 -23.27 28.12 18.16
CA GLY A 27 -23.99 27.45 17.07
C GLY A 27 -24.61 26.16 17.58
N GLY A 28 -25.77 26.25 18.22
CA GLY A 28 -26.61 25.09 18.49
C GLY A 28 -27.32 24.67 17.21
N CYS A 29 -27.11 23.44 16.75
CA CYS A 29 -28.03 22.81 15.82
C CYS A 29 -29.01 21.98 16.65
N THR A 30 -30.18 22.56 16.84
CA THR A 30 -31.35 21.96 17.49
C THR A 30 -31.97 20.91 16.58
N GLY A 31 -32.18 19.71 17.13
CA GLY A 31 -33.36 18.84 16.98
C GLY A 31 -33.96 18.55 15.60
N SER A 32 -34.08 17.26 15.29
CA SER A 32 -35.40 16.58 15.22
C SER A 32 -35.22 15.05 15.24
N ASP A 33 -35.92 14.42 16.19
CA ASP A 33 -36.10 12.98 16.40
C ASP A 33 -37.27 12.45 15.51
N PRO A 34 -37.79 11.22 15.70
CA PRO A 34 -37.67 10.07 14.81
C PRO A 34 -38.96 9.80 14.00
N GLY A 35 -38.90 8.87 13.05
CA GLY A 35 -40.11 8.33 12.46
C GLY A 35 -39.83 7.27 11.39
N PRO A 36 -40.12 5.98 11.64
CA PRO A 36 -40.11 4.97 10.59
C PRO A 36 -41.40 5.09 9.79
N THR A 37 -41.33 5.58 8.55
CA THR A 37 -42.42 5.41 7.60
C THR A 37 -42.27 4.07 6.89
N THR A 38 -42.92 3.06 7.46
CA THR A 38 -43.33 1.85 6.76
C THR A 38 -44.31 2.21 5.65
N THR A 39 -43.90 2.03 4.40
CA THR A 39 -44.81 1.98 3.25
C THR A 39 -44.45 0.78 2.37
N THR A 40 -45.20 -0.31 2.53
CA THR A 40 -45.48 -1.37 1.53
C THR A 40 -46.92 -1.09 1.06
N PRO A 41 -47.46 -1.41 -0.16
CA PRO A 41 -47.14 -2.43 -1.20
C PRO A 41 -47.15 -1.83 -2.66
N PRO A 42 -47.21 -2.57 -3.80
CA PRO A 42 -47.34 -4.02 -4.02
C PRO A 42 -46.27 -4.68 -4.90
N ALA A 43 -46.23 -6.01 -4.80
CA ALA A 43 -45.59 -6.90 -5.75
C ALA A 43 -46.29 -6.81 -7.12
N THR A 44 -45.52 -6.46 -8.15
CA THR A 44 -45.92 -6.65 -9.54
C THR A 44 -44.95 -7.62 -10.19
N SER A 45 -45.39 -8.86 -10.30
CA SER A 45 -44.80 -9.89 -11.13
C SER A 45 -45.04 -9.54 -12.59
N THR A 46 -44.01 -9.26 -13.39
CA THR A 46 -44.13 -9.27 -14.86
C THR A 46 -42.78 -9.59 -15.52
N THR A 47 -42.73 -10.82 -16.04
CA THR A 47 -42.16 -11.23 -17.33
C THR A 47 -40.65 -11.13 -17.56
N ALA A 48 -40.09 -12.32 -17.76
CA ALA A 48 -38.80 -12.60 -18.36
C ALA A 48 -38.57 -11.78 -19.65
N ALA A 49 -37.50 -11.00 -19.66
CA ALA A 49 -36.90 -10.48 -20.87
C ALA A 49 -35.60 -11.25 -21.12
N THR A 50 -35.68 -12.18 -22.08
CA THR A 50 -34.56 -12.88 -22.68
C THR A 50 -33.73 -11.86 -23.47
N THR A 51 -32.68 -11.30 -22.86
CA THR A 51 -31.71 -10.47 -23.60
C THR A 51 -30.56 -11.34 -24.06
N THR A 52 -30.67 -11.75 -25.32
CA THR A 52 -29.62 -12.05 -26.30
C THR A 52 -28.19 -11.86 -25.78
N ALA A 53 -27.49 -12.99 -25.59
CA ALA A 53 -26.05 -13.02 -25.48
C ALA A 53 -25.45 -12.38 -26.75
N ALA A 54 -24.83 -11.21 -26.59
CA ALA A 54 -23.96 -10.66 -27.62
C ALA A 54 -22.78 -11.62 -27.82
N PRO A 55 -22.32 -11.87 -29.06
CA PRO A 55 -21.13 -12.70 -29.27
C PRO A 55 -19.96 -12.00 -28.59
N ALA A 56 -19.36 -12.66 -27.59
CA ALA A 56 -18.05 -12.29 -27.11
C ALA A 56 -17.09 -12.42 -28.31
N THR A 57 -16.66 -11.31 -28.88
CA THR A 57 -15.51 -11.26 -29.78
C THR A 57 -14.29 -11.68 -28.95
N THR A 58 -14.05 -12.98 -28.89
CA THR A 58 -12.76 -13.53 -28.51
C THR A 58 -11.77 -13.11 -29.59
N SER A 59 -11.12 -11.97 -29.40
CA SER A 59 -9.89 -11.66 -30.11
C SER A 59 -8.88 -12.73 -29.72
N LYS A 60 -8.81 -13.80 -30.52
CA LYS A 60 -7.80 -14.84 -30.42
C LYS A 60 -6.51 -14.25 -30.97
N THR A 61 -5.84 -13.42 -30.15
CA THR A 61 -4.43 -13.14 -30.34
C THR A 61 -3.67 -14.42 -29.98
N THR A 62 -3.28 -15.17 -31.00
CA THR A 62 -2.31 -16.25 -30.86
C THR A 62 -1.04 -15.65 -30.25
N PRO A 63 -0.57 -16.10 -29.06
CA PRO A 63 0.68 -15.58 -28.53
C PRO A 63 1.81 -16.19 -29.37
N THR A 64 2.56 -15.34 -30.06
CA THR A 64 3.88 -15.69 -30.59
C THR A 64 4.74 -16.14 -29.42
N THR A 65 5.05 -17.42 -29.37
CA THR A 65 5.76 -18.08 -28.26
C THR A 65 7.24 -17.70 -28.25
N THR A 66 7.52 -16.49 -27.79
CA THR A 66 8.72 -16.18 -27.02
C THR A 66 8.21 -15.59 -25.72
N VAL A 67 7.98 -16.46 -24.72
CA VAL A 67 7.62 -15.98 -23.38
C VAL A 67 8.85 -15.26 -22.85
N ASP A 68 8.73 -13.94 -22.66
CA ASP A 68 9.77 -13.15 -21.99
C ASP A 68 10.16 -13.86 -20.67
N PRO A 69 11.46 -14.02 -20.37
CA PRO A 69 11.91 -14.74 -19.17
C PRO A 69 11.36 -14.18 -17.85
N VAL A 70 11.00 -12.90 -17.80
CA VAL A 70 10.30 -12.28 -16.68
C VAL A 70 8.84 -12.74 -16.63
N THR A 71 8.16 -12.75 -17.78
CA THR A 71 6.77 -13.21 -17.90
C THR A 71 6.62 -14.68 -17.51
N ALA A 72 7.64 -15.51 -17.76
CA ALA A 72 7.67 -16.89 -17.32
C ALA A 72 7.61 -17.04 -15.79
N LYS A 73 8.16 -16.08 -15.03
CA LYS A 73 8.16 -16.05 -13.55
C LYS A 73 6.85 -15.53 -12.96
N ILE A 74 6.05 -14.79 -13.74
CA ILE A 74 4.74 -14.31 -13.30
C ILE A 74 3.75 -15.50 -13.29
N PRO A 75 2.96 -15.72 -12.22
CA PRO A 75 1.98 -16.80 -12.17
C PRO A 75 0.93 -16.70 -13.28
N ALA A 76 0.43 -17.83 -13.79
CA ALA A 76 -0.54 -17.84 -14.89
C ALA A 76 -1.79 -16.96 -14.64
N PRO A 77 -2.41 -16.95 -13.44
CA PRO A 77 -3.53 -16.04 -13.15
C PRO A 77 -3.14 -14.55 -13.26
N ALA A 78 -1.91 -14.20 -12.88
CA ALA A 78 -1.38 -12.83 -12.91
C ALA A 78 -0.97 -12.35 -14.31
N ARG A 79 -0.99 -13.22 -15.33
CA ARG A 79 -0.72 -12.84 -16.73
C ARG A 79 -1.98 -12.47 -17.50
N ILE A 80 -3.16 -12.76 -16.95
CA ILE A 80 -4.42 -12.52 -17.64
C ILE A 80 -4.70 -11.02 -17.62
N GLU A 81 -4.92 -10.44 -18.80
CA GLU A 81 -5.26 -9.03 -18.94
C GLU A 81 -6.75 -8.77 -18.64
N ASN A 82 -7.18 -9.09 -17.41
CA ASN A 82 -8.49 -8.74 -16.88
C ASN A 82 -8.36 -8.23 -15.42
N VAL A 83 -9.50 -7.87 -14.81
CA VAL A 83 -9.56 -7.38 -13.44
C VAL A 83 -8.92 -8.39 -12.47
N ASP A 84 -9.30 -9.66 -12.55
CA ASP A 84 -8.79 -10.70 -11.64
C ASP A 84 -7.27 -10.90 -11.80
N GLY A 85 -6.77 -10.87 -13.03
CA GLY A 85 -5.34 -10.99 -13.30
C GLY A 85 -4.55 -9.79 -12.82
N SER A 86 -5.10 -8.59 -12.88
CA SER A 86 -4.47 -7.40 -12.29
C SER A 86 -4.38 -7.49 -10.75
N VAL A 87 -5.41 -8.03 -10.10
CA VAL A 87 -5.40 -8.30 -8.66
C VAL A 87 -4.38 -9.38 -8.31
N ALA A 88 -4.35 -10.47 -9.06
CA ALA A 88 -3.38 -11.56 -8.87
C ALA A 88 -1.93 -11.09 -9.08
N PHE A 89 -1.68 -10.22 -10.07
CA PHE A 89 -0.37 -9.62 -10.28
C PHE A 89 0.06 -8.76 -9.10
N ALA A 90 -0.84 -7.93 -8.57
CA ALA A 90 -0.51 -7.06 -7.46
C ALA A 90 -0.15 -7.86 -6.19
N GLN A 91 -0.90 -8.94 -5.89
CA GLN A 91 -0.57 -9.86 -4.80
C GLN A 91 0.78 -10.55 -5.02
N PHE A 92 1.04 -11.02 -6.24
CA PHE A 92 2.32 -11.61 -6.62
C PHE A 92 3.47 -10.60 -6.43
N PHE A 93 3.31 -9.35 -6.88
CA PHE A 93 4.31 -8.31 -6.73
C PHE A 93 4.68 -8.09 -5.25
N ILE A 94 3.70 -7.97 -4.35
CA ILE A 94 3.96 -7.85 -2.91
C ILE A 94 4.71 -9.06 -2.35
N SER A 95 4.42 -10.28 -2.83
CA SER A 95 5.21 -11.46 -2.47
C SER A 95 6.67 -11.31 -2.89
N ARG A 96 6.93 -10.83 -4.11
CA ARG A 96 8.29 -10.62 -4.60
C ARG A 96 9.03 -9.51 -3.86
N VAL A 97 8.31 -8.49 -3.41
CA VAL A 97 8.88 -7.47 -2.50
C VAL A 97 9.35 -8.14 -1.21
N ASN A 98 8.54 -9.00 -0.58
CA ASN A 98 8.97 -9.71 0.62
C ASN A 98 10.18 -10.64 0.36
N ASP A 99 10.21 -11.33 -0.78
CA ASP A 99 11.37 -12.14 -1.14
C ASP A 99 12.64 -11.28 -1.23
N SER A 100 12.55 -10.10 -1.84
CA SER A 100 13.66 -9.14 -1.89
C SER A 100 14.15 -8.74 -0.50
N PHE A 101 13.25 -8.38 0.42
CA PHE A 101 13.65 -7.96 1.77
C PHE A 101 14.17 -9.11 2.65
N THR A 102 13.64 -10.32 2.46
CA THR A 102 14.08 -11.50 3.24
C THR A 102 15.42 -12.05 2.76
N HIS A 103 15.81 -11.80 1.51
CA HIS A 103 17.11 -12.20 0.95
C HIS A 103 18.09 -11.03 0.80
N GLY A 104 17.65 -9.80 1.03
CA GLY A 104 18.42 -8.59 0.68
C GLY A 104 18.73 -8.51 -0.82
N ASP A 105 17.84 -8.90 -1.71
CA ASP A 105 18.17 -9.00 -3.14
C ASP A 105 17.08 -8.39 -4.03
N SER A 106 17.37 -7.26 -4.67
CA SER A 106 16.45 -6.62 -5.60
C SER A 106 16.18 -7.45 -6.87
N SER A 107 16.98 -8.49 -7.15
CA SER A 107 16.83 -9.33 -8.34
C SER A 107 15.45 -10.01 -8.42
N PHE A 108 14.76 -10.16 -7.28
CA PHE A 108 13.41 -10.72 -7.20
C PHE A 108 12.34 -9.80 -7.83
N LEU A 109 12.62 -8.49 -7.95
CA LEU A 109 11.76 -7.47 -8.54
C LEU A 109 12.12 -7.13 -10.00
N LYS A 110 13.23 -7.67 -10.52
CA LYS A 110 13.72 -7.35 -11.86
C LYS A 110 12.66 -7.64 -12.94
N GLY A 111 12.31 -6.60 -13.68
CA GLY A 111 11.33 -6.66 -14.77
C GLY A 111 9.86 -6.64 -14.33
N LEU A 112 9.57 -6.54 -13.04
CA LEU A 112 8.20 -6.47 -12.52
C LEU A 112 7.64 -5.05 -12.43
N PHE A 113 8.50 -4.03 -12.61
CA PHE A 113 8.11 -2.62 -12.59
C PHE A 113 8.92 -1.81 -13.60
N THR A 114 8.41 -0.64 -13.96
CA THR A 114 9.10 0.34 -14.82
C THR A 114 9.80 1.39 -13.98
N ASN A 115 10.86 2.01 -14.52
CA ASN A 115 11.62 3.07 -13.83
C ASN A 115 10.79 4.31 -13.43
N SER A 116 9.58 4.45 -13.96
CA SER A 116 8.64 5.50 -13.57
C SER A 116 7.96 5.25 -12.21
N CYS A 117 7.96 4.00 -11.70
CA CYS A 117 7.38 3.66 -10.41
C CYS A 117 8.40 3.94 -9.28
N LYS A 118 8.39 5.16 -8.74
CA LYS A 118 9.31 5.55 -7.64
C LYS A 118 9.19 4.64 -6.43
N ALA A 119 7.97 4.35 -5.96
CA ALA A 119 7.77 3.47 -4.82
C ALA A 119 8.29 2.04 -5.06
N CYS A 120 8.17 1.53 -6.29
CA CYS A 120 8.72 0.23 -6.66
C CYS A 120 10.25 0.23 -6.64
N GLN A 121 10.86 1.33 -7.07
CA GLN A 121 12.30 1.52 -7.04
C GLN A 121 12.83 1.57 -5.59
N GLU A 122 12.15 2.27 -4.68
CA GLU A 122 12.50 2.29 -3.25
C GLU A 122 12.48 0.89 -2.61
N PHE A 123 11.59 -0.02 -3.06
CA PHE A 123 11.62 -1.41 -2.60
C PHE A 123 12.85 -2.18 -3.08
N ALA A 124 13.27 -1.94 -4.33
CA ALA A 124 14.49 -2.55 -4.86
C ALA A 124 15.73 -2.00 -4.14
N ASP A 125 15.83 -0.67 -4.03
CA ASP A 125 16.97 0.01 -3.41
C ASP A 125 17.09 -0.36 -1.93
N GLY A 126 15.97 -0.40 -1.19
CA GLY A 126 15.98 -0.81 0.22
C GLY A 126 16.36 -2.27 0.46
N ALA A 127 16.06 -3.17 -0.49
CA ALA A 127 16.51 -4.56 -0.41
C ALA A 127 18.02 -4.67 -0.64
N ASP A 128 18.57 -3.93 -1.61
CA ASP A 128 20.00 -3.92 -1.89
C ASP A 128 20.79 -3.21 -0.78
N GLU A 129 20.21 -2.18 -0.14
CA GLU A 129 20.79 -1.54 1.05
C GLU A 129 20.92 -2.53 2.20
N LEU A 130 19.88 -3.33 2.48
CA LEU A 130 19.96 -4.37 3.51
C LEU A 130 21.10 -5.35 3.24
N LYS A 131 21.26 -5.81 1.99
CA LYS A 131 22.38 -6.69 1.64
C LYS A 131 23.73 -6.01 1.73
N HIS A 132 23.83 -4.74 1.35
CA HIS A 132 25.04 -3.97 1.54
C HIS A 132 25.45 -3.92 3.03
N ASP A 133 24.47 -3.80 3.92
CA ASP A 133 24.66 -3.79 5.38
C ASP A 133 24.84 -5.20 6.01
N GLY A 134 24.77 -6.28 5.22
CA GLY A 134 24.79 -7.65 5.75
C GLY A 134 23.53 -8.01 6.56
N LEU A 135 22.41 -7.36 6.26
CA LEU A 135 21.13 -7.49 6.94
C LEU A 135 20.06 -8.11 6.04
N HIS A 136 19.03 -8.67 6.65
CA HIS A 136 17.80 -9.08 5.96
C HIS A 136 16.61 -9.14 6.92
N HIS A 137 15.40 -9.18 6.37
CA HIS A 137 14.20 -9.35 7.17
C HIS A 137 13.99 -10.82 7.56
N LEU A 138 13.66 -11.06 8.83
CA LEU A 138 13.23 -12.36 9.32
C LEU A 138 11.70 -12.45 9.32
N GLY A 139 11.13 -12.80 8.16
CA GLY A 139 9.69 -13.00 7.96
C GLY A 139 9.02 -12.00 7.01
N ILE A 140 7.71 -12.17 6.83
CA ILE A 140 6.91 -11.40 5.86
C ILE A 140 6.57 -10.02 6.44
N SER A 141 7.13 -8.98 5.83
CA SER A 141 6.92 -7.59 6.25
C SER A 141 5.64 -7.00 5.69
N LEU A 142 5.27 -7.34 4.46
CA LEU A 142 4.09 -6.81 3.79
C LEU A 142 3.11 -7.96 3.51
N LYS A 143 1.91 -7.85 4.04
CA LYS A 143 0.81 -8.77 3.73
C LYS A 143 -0.22 -8.04 2.91
N ALA A 144 -0.52 -8.54 1.71
CA ALA A 144 -1.70 -8.10 0.98
C ALA A 144 -2.95 -8.57 1.75
N ALA A 145 -3.71 -7.63 2.30
CA ALA A 145 -4.96 -7.87 3.03
C ALA A 145 -6.17 -7.94 2.09
N GLY A 146 -6.08 -7.27 0.95
CA GLY A 146 -7.09 -7.25 -0.09
C GLY A 146 -6.56 -6.53 -1.32
N ALA A 147 -7.19 -6.76 -2.47
CA ALA A 147 -6.91 -6.00 -3.67
C ALA A 147 -8.18 -5.89 -4.52
N SER A 148 -8.39 -4.72 -5.10
CA SER A 148 -9.56 -4.41 -5.92
C SER A 148 -9.16 -3.50 -7.06
N SER A 149 -9.77 -3.66 -8.23
CA SER A 149 -9.56 -2.70 -9.31
C SER A 149 -10.16 -1.33 -8.94
N ASN A 150 -9.35 -0.28 -9.07
CA ASN A 150 -9.82 1.10 -8.96
C ASN A 150 -10.36 1.59 -10.31
N GLN A 151 -9.64 1.28 -11.39
CA GLN A 151 -10.06 1.55 -12.76
C GLN A 151 -9.61 0.42 -13.69
N TYR A 152 -10.49 0.03 -14.61
CA TYR A 152 -10.18 -0.96 -15.64
C TYR A 152 -10.73 -0.52 -16.99
N THR A 153 -9.94 0.27 -17.70
CA THR A 153 -10.24 0.77 -19.05
C THR A 153 -9.18 0.28 -20.03
N ALA A 154 -9.37 0.54 -21.33
CA ALA A 154 -8.38 0.20 -22.35
C ALA A 154 -7.04 0.95 -22.14
N THR A 155 -7.07 2.14 -21.54
CA THR A 155 -5.90 3.02 -21.40
C THR A 155 -5.35 3.07 -19.98
N ASN A 156 -6.22 2.89 -18.97
CA ASN A 156 -5.86 2.92 -17.56
C ASN A 156 -6.37 1.67 -16.85
N ARG A 157 -5.44 0.88 -16.30
CA ARG A 157 -5.72 -0.28 -15.47
C ARG A 157 -4.98 -0.10 -14.15
N SER A 158 -5.71 0.05 -13.06
CA SER A 158 -5.16 0.26 -11.72
C SER A 158 -5.90 -0.58 -10.68
N VAL A 159 -5.13 -1.00 -9.68
CA VAL A 159 -5.59 -1.84 -8.56
C VAL A 159 -5.15 -1.15 -7.28
N ALA A 160 -6.08 -0.97 -6.33
CA ALA A 160 -5.73 -0.70 -4.94
C ALA A 160 -5.35 -2.01 -4.28
N VAL A 161 -4.24 -2.01 -3.55
CA VAL A 161 -3.84 -3.13 -2.70
C VAL A 161 -3.82 -2.64 -1.28
N GLN A 162 -4.66 -3.23 -0.44
CA GLN A 162 -4.60 -3.01 0.99
C GLN A 162 -3.42 -3.82 1.53
N VAL A 163 -2.46 -3.15 2.14
CA VAL A 163 -1.24 -3.76 2.67
C VAL A 163 -1.19 -3.56 4.17
N ILE A 164 -0.98 -4.67 4.89
CA ILE A 164 -0.61 -4.66 6.30
C ILE A 164 0.90 -4.82 6.38
N GLN A 165 1.57 -3.84 6.97
CA GLN A 165 2.97 -3.93 7.33
C GLN A 165 3.11 -4.55 8.73
N ASN A 166 3.68 -5.75 8.78
CA ASN A 166 4.03 -6.41 10.03
C ASN A 166 5.36 -5.86 10.56
N SER A 167 5.47 -5.73 11.88
CA SER A 167 6.78 -5.55 12.52
C SER A 167 7.52 -6.88 12.50
N VAL A 168 8.60 -6.97 11.73
CA VAL A 168 9.49 -8.14 11.68
C VAL A 168 10.88 -7.77 12.20
N PRO A 169 11.63 -8.73 12.77
CA PRO A 169 13.05 -8.53 13.03
C PRO A 169 13.81 -8.26 11.73
N VAL A 170 14.75 -7.33 11.78
CA VAL A 170 15.84 -7.20 10.81
C VAL A 170 17.06 -7.79 11.48
N VAL A 171 17.64 -8.81 10.87
CA VAL A 171 18.71 -9.62 11.43
C VAL A 171 19.98 -9.49 10.61
N ASP A 172 21.13 -9.70 11.24
CA ASP A 172 22.41 -9.85 10.56
C ASP A 172 22.59 -11.27 9.96
N GLU A 173 23.73 -11.53 9.33
CA GLU A 173 24.06 -12.83 8.70
C GLU A 173 23.99 -14.02 9.66
N VAL A 174 24.19 -13.82 10.96
CA VAL A 174 24.11 -14.89 11.97
C VAL A 174 22.72 -15.01 12.62
N GLY A 175 21.75 -14.22 12.16
CA GLY A 175 20.36 -14.24 12.62
C GLY A 175 20.11 -13.42 13.89
N LYS A 176 21.08 -12.61 14.35
CA LYS A 176 20.89 -11.74 15.52
C LYS A 176 20.08 -10.52 15.10
N THR A 177 19.02 -10.23 15.86
CA THR A 177 18.19 -9.04 15.60
C THR A 177 18.97 -7.76 15.88
N VAL A 178 19.08 -6.91 14.87
CA VAL A 178 19.69 -5.56 14.95
C VAL A 178 18.62 -4.50 15.19
N ARG A 179 17.48 -4.62 14.51
CA ARG A 179 16.33 -3.72 14.66
C ARG A 179 15.02 -4.43 14.32
N ARG A 180 13.90 -3.72 14.38
CA ARG A 180 12.61 -4.19 13.87
C ARG A 180 12.03 -3.18 12.90
N THR A 181 11.30 -3.67 11.90
CA THR A 181 10.46 -2.80 11.07
C THR A 181 9.31 -2.23 11.90
N LYS A 182 8.79 -1.07 11.49
CA LYS A 182 7.54 -0.53 12.05
C LYS A 182 6.37 -1.38 11.56
N ALA A 183 5.29 -1.39 12.34
CA ALA A 183 4.01 -1.93 11.92
C ALA A 183 3.10 -0.79 11.46
N GLY A 184 2.17 -1.10 10.56
CA GLY A 184 1.18 -0.16 10.07
C GLY A 184 0.29 -0.76 8.98
N ASP A 185 -0.67 0.01 8.52
CA ASP A 185 -1.60 -0.32 7.47
C ASP A 185 -1.59 0.78 6.39
N GLY A 186 -1.86 0.39 5.13
CA GLY A 186 -1.88 1.30 4.00
C GLY A 186 -2.68 0.75 2.82
N THR A 187 -2.97 1.63 1.86
CA THR A 187 -3.73 1.35 0.63
C THR A 187 -3.11 2.00 -0.58
#